data_AF-A0A846YY71-F1
#
_entry.id   AF-A0A846YY71-F1
#
_cell.length_a   1.000
_cell.length_b   1.000
_cell.length_c   1.000
_cell.angle_alpha   90.00
_cell.angle_beta   90.00
_cell.angle_gamma   90.00
#
_symmetry.space_group_name_H-M   'P 1'
#
loop_
_entity.id
_entity.type
_entity.pdbx_description
1 polymer ?
#
loop_
_entity_poly.entity_id
_entity_poly.type
_entity_poly.pdbx_seq_one_letter_code
_entity_poly.pdbx_strand_id
1 'polypeptide(L)'
;MARGRAAAQAPPPLDRVKWRPPKQNGAVDRRVVVNPAQARELLTAVSYVGRSRGPRLRAMFACMYFAGLRPAEAAGLRRQDCELPATGWGLITLKKTRPQTNKRYTDSGETFDDRGLKHRDDDLVRPVPIPPELVAILHKHLDAFGTARDGRLFVTSGGRSFSGSAYAQVWKQARALALTPDQVDSPLAARPYDLRHAAVSLWLNAGVHAPEAAERAGHGVDVMLRVYAKCIDGQRDVANQRIEDALAA
;
A
#
# COMPACT_ATOMS: atom_id res chain seq x y z
N MET A 1 45.59 54.54 35.27
CA MET A 1 46.03 53.61 34.21
C MET A 1 45.75 52.18 34.65
N ALA A 2 44.80 51.50 34.01
CA ALA A 2 44.70 50.03 34.05
C ALA A 2 43.96 49.61 32.76
N ARG A 3 44.70 48.96 31.84
CA ARG A 3 44.18 48.48 30.55
C ARG A 3 43.40 47.19 30.78
N GLY A 4 42.08 47.21 30.60
CA GLY A 4 41.26 46.00 30.52
C GLY A 4 41.47 45.32 29.16
N ARG A 5 41.98 44.08 29.16
CA ARG A 5 42.02 43.22 27.98
C ARG A 5 40.60 42.72 27.69
N ALA A 6 40.03 43.11 26.55
CA ALA A 6 38.88 42.42 25.98
C ALA A 6 39.35 41.05 25.47
N ALA A 7 38.88 39.97 26.11
CA ALA A 7 39.03 38.62 25.56
C ALA A 7 38.01 38.46 24.42
N ALA A 8 38.50 38.36 23.18
CA ALA A 8 37.69 38.00 22.04
C ALA A 8 37.19 36.55 22.21
N GLN A 9 35.87 36.38 22.32
CA GLN A 9 35.23 35.07 22.35
C GLN A 9 35.24 34.50 20.93
N ALA A 10 36.01 33.43 20.70
CA ALA A 10 36.00 32.72 19.43
C ALA A 10 34.60 32.14 19.16
N PRO A 11 34.08 32.20 17.92
CA PRO A 11 32.80 31.59 17.60
C PRO A 11 32.89 30.07 17.81
N PRO A 12 31.82 29.43 18.33
CA PRO A 12 31.83 28.01 18.58
C PRO A 12 32.10 27.23 17.27
N PRO A 13 32.92 26.17 17.31
CA PRO A 13 33.26 25.39 16.12
C PRO A 13 31.98 24.74 15.54
N LEU A 14 31.75 24.95 14.24
CA LEU A 14 30.58 24.45 13.51
C LEU A 14 30.58 22.92 13.33
N ASP A 15 31.61 22.22 13.81
CA ASP A 15 31.84 20.79 13.53
C ASP A 15 31.02 19.81 14.39
N ARG A 16 29.96 20.26 15.07
CA ARG A 16 29.08 19.35 15.85
C ARG A 16 27.59 19.57 15.67
N VAL A 17 27.15 20.19 14.57
CA VAL A 17 25.76 20.04 14.16
C VAL A 17 25.62 18.65 13.53
N LYS A 18 25.20 17.67 14.34
CA LYS A 18 24.68 16.38 13.82
C LYS A 18 23.50 16.72 12.93
N TRP A 19 23.76 16.89 11.62
CA TRP A 19 22.72 17.05 10.62
C TRP A 19 21.82 15.82 10.73
N ARG A 20 20.63 16.04 11.30
CA ARG A 20 19.55 15.07 11.22
C ARG A 20 18.82 15.43 9.93
N PRO A 21 18.74 14.53 8.94
CA PRO A 21 17.88 14.77 7.80
C PRO A 21 16.52 15.20 8.32
N PRO A 22 15.91 16.27 7.76
CA PRO A 22 14.54 16.59 8.11
C PRO A 22 13.73 15.32 7.91
N LYS A 23 12.98 14.91 8.95
CA LYS A 23 12.07 13.76 8.85
C LYS A 23 11.22 14.04 7.62
N GLN A 24 11.36 13.22 6.57
CA GLN A 24 10.39 13.25 5.51
C GLN A 24 9.05 13.02 6.19
N ASN A 25 8.16 14.01 6.13
CA ASN A 25 6.75 13.76 6.36
C ASN A 25 6.45 12.58 5.43
N GLY A 26 6.10 11.41 5.97
CA GLY A 26 5.86 10.17 5.23
C GLY A 26 4.65 10.24 4.30
N ALA A 27 4.47 11.40 3.65
CA ALA A 27 3.51 11.69 2.63
C ALA A 27 3.89 10.92 1.37
N VAL A 28 2.90 10.28 0.76
CA VAL A 28 3.05 9.57 -0.50
C VAL A 28 3.49 10.55 -1.58
N ASP A 29 4.54 10.18 -2.30
CA ASP A 29 4.89 10.84 -3.56
C ASP A 29 3.87 10.45 -4.63
N ARG A 30 3.11 11.40 -5.16
CA ARG A 30 2.08 11.15 -6.18
C ARG A 30 2.64 10.46 -7.42
N ARG A 31 3.93 10.62 -7.73
CA ARG A 31 4.58 10.00 -8.88
C ARG A 31 4.65 8.48 -8.80
N VAL A 32 4.47 7.88 -7.62
CA VAL A 32 4.45 6.42 -7.47
C VAL A 32 3.07 5.81 -7.73
N VAL A 33 2.01 6.64 -7.71
CA VAL A 33 0.62 6.18 -7.77
C VAL A 33 0.18 5.99 -9.22
N VAL A 34 -0.25 4.77 -9.53
CA VAL A 34 -0.89 4.44 -10.81
C VAL A 34 -2.37 4.75 -10.80
N ASN A 35 -2.90 5.15 -11.96
CA ASN A 35 -4.35 5.26 -12.17
C ASN A 35 -4.99 3.86 -12.40
N PRO A 36 -6.33 3.76 -12.42
CA PRO A 36 -7.01 2.47 -12.63
C PRO A 36 -6.72 1.76 -13.95
N ALA A 37 -6.46 2.49 -15.04
CA ALA A 37 -6.10 1.88 -16.31
C ALA A 37 -4.70 1.24 -16.24
N GLN A 38 -3.71 2.00 -15.77
CA GLN A 38 -2.33 1.53 -15.57
C GLN A 38 -2.25 0.35 -14.60
N ALA A 39 -3.05 0.37 -13.53
CA ALA A 39 -3.12 -0.75 -12.59
C ALA A 39 -3.63 -2.03 -13.27
N ARG A 40 -4.66 -1.96 -14.11
CA ARG A 40 -5.16 -3.10 -14.87
C ARG A 40 -4.16 -3.61 -15.91
N GLU A 41 -3.45 -2.70 -16.58
CA GLU A 41 -2.37 -3.05 -17.51
C GLU A 41 -1.24 -3.80 -16.79
N LEU A 42 -0.78 -3.29 -15.64
CA LEU A 42 0.21 -3.97 -14.81
C LEU A 42 -0.27 -5.35 -14.35
N LEU A 43 -1.50 -5.48 -13.87
CA LEU A 43 -2.07 -6.77 -13.46
C LEU A 43 -2.21 -7.75 -14.63
N THR A 44 -2.49 -7.24 -15.83
CA THR A 44 -2.51 -8.03 -17.05
C THR A 44 -1.10 -8.49 -17.39
N ALA A 45 -0.12 -7.59 -17.41
CA ALA A 45 1.29 -7.91 -17.66
C ALA A 45 1.84 -8.94 -16.66
N VAL A 46 1.47 -8.87 -15.37
CA VAL A 46 1.83 -9.90 -14.38
C VAL A 46 1.42 -11.30 -14.85
N SER A 47 0.28 -11.48 -15.50
CA SER A 47 -0.14 -12.80 -15.98
C SER A 47 0.76 -13.38 -17.08
N TYR A 48 1.53 -12.55 -17.76
CA TYR A 48 2.50 -12.98 -18.78
C TYR A 48 3.90 -13.23 -18.22
N VAL A 49 4.14 -12.92 -16.94
CA VAL A 49 5.47 -13.08 -16.33
C VAL A 49 5.75 -14.53 -15.93
N GLY A 50 6.46 -15.22 -16.82
CA GLY A 50 6.81 -16.63 -16.65
C GLY A 50 5.61 -17.57 -16.73
N ARG A 51 5.87 -18.87 -16.84
CA ARG A 51 4.80 -19.87 -17.11
C ARG A 51 3.81 -20.06 -15.97
N SER A 52 4.22 -19.85 -14.72
CA SER A 52 3.40 -20.18 -13.54
C SER A 52 3.44 -19.15 -12.42
N ARG A 53 4.54 -18.40 -12.25
CA ARG A 53 4.70 -17.47 -11.13
C ARG A 53 3.81 -16.23 -11.29
N GLY A 54 3.86 -15.58 -12.45
CA GLY A 54 3.05 -14.41 -12.77
C GLY A 54 1.55 -14.66 -12.59
N PRO A 55 0.96 -15.66 -13.29
CA PRO A 55 -0.45 -16.01 -13.13
C PRO A 55 -0.90 -16.20 -11.67
N ARG A 56 -0.07 -16.85 -10.83
CA ARG A 56 -0.37 -17.09 -9.40
C ARG A 56 -0.25 -15.85 -8.52
N LEU A 57 0.51 -14.84 -8.96
CA LEU A 57 0.72 -13.59 -8.22
C LEU A 57 -0.18 -12.45 -8.69
N ARG A 58 -0.82 -12.57 -9.86
CA ARG A 58 -1.77 -11.55 -10.35
C ARG A 58 -2.85 -11.22 -9.32
N ALA A 59 -3.49 -12.24 -8.75
CA ALA A 59 -4.54 -12.02 -7.76
C ALA A 59 -3.99 -11.44 -6.45
N MET A 60 -2.77 -11.79 -6.04
CA MET A 60 -2.11 -11.18 -4.88
C MET A 60 -1.91 -9.68 -5.07
N PHE A 61 -1.37 -9.25 -6.22
CA PHE A 61 -1.23 -7.82 -6.52
C PHE A 61 -2.59 -7.12 -6.69
N ALA A 62 -3.59 -7.82 -7.24
CA ALA A 62 -4.95 -7.29 -7.31
C ALA A 62 -5.53 -7.02 -5.92
N CYS A 63 -5.31 -7.89 -4.93
CA CYS A 63 -5.68 -7.62 -3.54
C CYS A 63 -4.98 -6.37 -2.99
N MET A 64 -3.71 -6.16 -3.32
CA MET A 64 -2.98 -4.96 -2.89
C MET A 64 -3.56 -3.67 -3.51
N TYR A 65 -4.02 -3.74 -4.75
CA TYR A 65 -4.58 -2.59 -5.47
C TYR A 65 -6.06 -2.31 -5.15
N PHE A 66 -6.92 -3.32 -5.19
CA PHE A 66 -8.36 -3.12 -5.03
C PHE A 66 -8.82 -3.13 -3.56
N ALA A 67 -8.11 -3.84 -2.70
CA ALA A 67 -8.40 -3.93 -1.26
C ALA A 67 -7.36 -3.20 -0.39
N GLY A 68 -6.35 -2.59 -1.01
CA GLY A 68 -5.31 -1.87 -0.29
C GLY A 68 -4.48 -2.78 0.63
N LEU A 69 -4.41 -4.09 0.44
CA LEU A 69 -3.72 -4.99 1.38
C LEU A 69 -2.23 -4.68 1.48
N ARG A 70 -1.66 -4.82 2.68
CA ARG A 70 -0.20 -4.91 2.83
C ARG A 70 0.28 -6.20 2.15
N PRO A 71 1.50 -6.23 1.63
CA PRO A 71 2.02 -7.43 0.99
C PRO A 71 2.00 -8.69 1.88
N ALA A 72 2.27 -8.53 3.18
CA ALA A 72 2.21 -9.63 4.15
C ALA A 72 0.77 -10.12 4.40
N GLU A 73 -0.21 -9.21 4.45
CA GLU A 73 -1.63 -9.54 4.56
C GLU A 73 -2.10 -10.29 3.32
N ALA A 74 -1.73 -9.80 2.13
CA ALA A 74 -2.03 -10.48 0.88
C ALA A 74 -1.42 -11.89 0.85
N ALA A 75 -0.12 -12.03 1.15
CA ALA A 75 0.56 -13.33 1.17
C ALA A 75 -0.02 -14.32 2.20
N GLY A 76 -0.61 -13.81 3.28
CA GLY A 76 -1.25 -14.60 4.33
C GLY A 76 -2.73 -14.90 4.10
N LEU A 77 -3.36 -14.29 3.08
CA LEU A 77 -4.80 -14.37 2.85
C LEU A 77 -5.27 -15.81 2.61
N ARG A 78 -6.34 -16.21 3.31
CA ARG A 78 -6.92 -17.55 3.21
C ARG A 78 -8.32 -17.51 2.62
N ARG A 79 -8.76 -18.62 2.04
CA ARG A 79 -10.13 -18.74 1.49
C ARG A 79 -11.22 -18.45 2.52
N GLN A 80 -11.05 -18.91 3.75
CA GLN A 80 -12.01 -18.71 4.84
C GLN A 80 -12.19 -17.24 5.24
N ASP A 81 -11.22 -16.38 4.91
CA ASP A 81 -11.23 -14.96 5.24
C ASP A 81 -11.93 -14.13 4.14
N CYS A 82 -12.45 -14.77 3.08
CA CYS A 82 -13.04 -14.14 1.92
C CYS A 82 -14.51 -14.52 1.73
N GLU A 83 -15.38 -13.53 1.60
CA GLU A 83 -16.75 -13.67 1.11
C GLU A 83 -16.79 -13.22 -0.35
N LEU A 84 -17.01 -14.19 -1.24
CA LEU A 84 -16.92 -14.02 -2.68
C LEU A 84 -18.27 -14.36 -3.33
N PRO A 85 -19.26 -13.45 -3.31
CA PRO A 85 -20.55 -13.72 -3.93
C PRO A 85 -20.40 -13.91 -5.44
N ALA A 86 -21.42 -14.52 -6.07
CA ALA A 86 -21.42 -14.73 -7.53
C ALA A 86 -21.48 -13.41 -8.31
N THR A 87 -22.14 -12.39 -7.75
CA THR A 87 -22.24 -11.04 -8.31
C THR A 87 -22.14 -10.00 -7.19
N GLY A 88 -21.69 -8.79 -7.54
CA GLY A 88 -21.62 -7.68 -6.59
C GLY A 88 -20.34 -7.64 -5.75
N TRP A 89 -20.40 -6.87 -4.67
CA TRP A 89 -19.29 -6.62 -3.76
C TRP A 89 -19.04 -7.80 -2.84
N GLY A 90 -17.78 -8.13 -2.60
CA GLY A 90 -17.38 -9.13 -1.61
C GLY A 90 -16.79 -8.49 -0.35
N LEU A 91 -16.29 -9.34 0.54
CA LEU A 91 -15.64 -8.94 1.78
C LEU A 91 -14.35 -9.72 1.99
N ILE A 92 -13.29 -9.04 2.44
CA ILE A 92 -12.10 -9.68 3.02
C ILE A 92 -12.00 -9.28 4.49
N THR A 93 -11.91 -10.26 5.37
CA THR A 93 -11.76 -10.03 6.81
C THR A 93 -10.31 -10.29 7.24
N LEU A 94 -9.57 -9.22 7.54
CA LEU A 94 -8.15 -9.33 7.91
C LEU A 94 -7.99 -9.31 9.42
N LYS A 95 -7.21 -10.25 9.97
CA LYS A 95 -6.70 -10.10 11.33
C LYS A 95 -5.67 -8.98 11.36
N LYS A 96 -5.81 -8.00 12.27
CA LYS A 96 -4.79 -6.95 12.47
C LYS A 96 -3.52 -7.59 13.01
N THR A 97 -2.62 -7.97 12.12
CA THR A 97 -1.23 -8.20 12.51
C THR A 97 -0.58 -6.85 12.80
N ARG A 98 0.08 -6.72 13.96
CA ARG A 98 0.99 -5.58 14.20
C ARG A 98 1.94 -5.47 13.01
N PRO A 99 2.33 -4.25 12.57
CA PRO A 99 3.43 -4.13 11.63
C PRO A 99 4.65 -4.78 12.29
N GLN A 100 4.96 -6.03 11.92
CA GLN A 100 6.24 -6.59 12.28
C GLN A 100 7.28 -5.73 11.57
N THR A 101 8.19 -5.15 12.35
CA THR A 101 9.47 -4.62 11.85
C THR A 101 10.26 -5.80 11.28
N ASN A 102 9.81 -6.33 10.16
CA ASN A 102 10.42 -7.47 9.50
C ASN A 102 11.64 -6.95 8.76
N LYS A 103 12.79 -6.97 9.44
CA LYS A 103 14.13 -6.87 8.81
C LYS A 103 14.33 -7.86 7.65
N ARG A 104 13.45 -8.86 7.52
CA ARG A 104 13.47 -9.88 6.47
C ARG A 104 12.54 -9.54 5.28
N TYR A 105 11.81 -8.44 5.36
CA TYR A 105 10.87 -7.95 4.34
C TYR A 105 10.95 -6.42 4.25
N THR A 106 12.07 -5.90 3.78
CA THR A 106 12.19 -4.46 3.50
C THR A 106 12.88 -4.27 2.16
N ASP A 107 12.07 -3.95 1.16
CA ASP A 107 12.45 -3.01 0.10
C ASP A 107 11.84 -1.62 0.39
N SER A 108 11.24 -1.47 1.58
CA SER A 108 10.39 -0.32 1.91
C SER A 108 11.15 0.83 2.56
N GLY A 109 12.30 0.62 3.22
CA GLY A 109 13.11 1.69 3.87
C GLY A 109 12.39 2.53 4.94
N GLU A 110 11.06 2.48 5.01
CA GLU A 110 10.24 3.28 5.87
C GLU A 110 9.96 2.53 7.16
N THR A 111 10.56 3.05 8.23
CA THR A 111 10.25 2.65 9.60
C THR A 111 9.05 3.46 10.04
N PHE A 112 7.85 2.88 10.00
CA PHE A 112 6.73 3.45 10.75
C PHE A 112 6.96 3.14 12.24
N ASP A 113 7.32 4.18 12.99
CA ASP A 113 7.48 4.19 14.45
C ASP A 113 6.09 4.18 15.09
N ASP A 114 5.59 3.01 15.48
CA ASP A 114 4.45 2.91 16.39
C ASP A 114 5.00 2.87 17.83
N ARG A 115 5.20 4.06 18.39
CA ARG A 115 5.43 4.20 19.84
C ARG A 115 4.14 3.90 20.58
N GLY A 116 4.08 2.66 21.07
CA GLY A 116 3.40 2.33 22.30
C GLY A 116 1.90 2.08 22.17
N LEU A 117 1.53 0.82 22.05
CA LEU A 117 0.36 0.24 22.72
C LEU A 117 0.73 -1.21 23.08
N LYS A 118 1.03 -1.42 24.37
CA LYS A 118 1.45 -2.70 24.93
C LYS A 118 0.22 -3.61 25.12
N HIS A 119 0.24 -4.76 24.44
CA HIS A 119 -0.23 -6.05 24.97
C HIS A 119 -1.74 -6.33 25.21
N ARG A 120 -2.71 -5.84 24.42
CA ARG A 120 -4.11 -6.35 24.57
C ARG A 120 -4.96 -6.70 23.34
N ASP A 121 -4.57 -6.39 22.11
CA ASP A 121 -5.49 -6.52 20.96
C ASP A 121 -5.00 -7.47 19.83
N ASP A 122 -4.72 -8.74 20.14
CA ASP A 122 -4.33 -9.71 19.10
C ASP A 122 -5.54 -10.23 18.27
N ASP A 123 -6.78 -9.82 18.61
CA ASP A 123 -8.04 -10.28 17.99
C ASP A 123 -8.79 -9.22 17.16
N LEU A 124 -8.26 -8.01 16.98
CA LEU A 124 -8.95 -7.02 16.17
C LEU A 124 -8.93 -7.43 14.69
N VAL A 125 -10.09 -7.82 14.16
CA VAL A 125 -10.31 -8.00 12.73
C VAL A 125 -10.75 -6.69 12.08
N ARG A 126 -10.42 -6.48 10.81
CA ARG A 126 -10.98 -5.39 10.00
C ARG A 126 -11.64 -5.94 8.74
N PRO A 127 -12.90 -5.60 8.48
CA PRO A 127 -13.56 -5.90 7.21
C PRO A 127 -13.06 -4.94 6.12
N VAL A 128 -12.83 -5.47 4.92
CA VAL A 128 -12.46 -4.71 3.73
C VAL A 128 -13.42 -5.07 2.61
N PRO A 129 -14.40 -4.21 2.28
CA PRO A 129 -15.26 -4.42 1.13
C PRO A 129 -14.43 -4.43 -0.15
N ILE A 130 -14.63 -5.46 -0.99
CA ILE A 130 -13.89 -5.63 -2.24
C ILE A 130 -14.80 -5.48 -3.46
N PRO A 131 -14.36 -4.72 -4.49
CA PRO A 131 -15.20 -4.48 -5.66
C PRO A 131 -15.43 -5.78 -6.47
N PRO A 132 -16.51 -5.84 -7.28
CA PRO A 132 -16.84 -7.02 -8.10
C PRO A 132 -15.68 -7.48 -8.99
N GLU A 133 -14.85 -6.56 -9.47
CA GLU A 133 -13.67 -6.87 -10.27
C GLU A 133 -12.65 -7.73 -9.50
N LEU A 134 -12.38 -7.41 -8.23
CA LEU A 134 -11.49 -8.21 -7.40
C LEU A 134 -12.12 -9.57 -7.05
N VAL A 135 -13.43 -9.60 -6.80
CA VAL A 135 -14.17 -10.87 -6.58
C VAL A 135 -14.00 -11.80 -7.78
N ALA A 136 -14.17 -11.29 -9.00
CA ALA A 136 -13.99 -12.07 -10.22
C ALA A 136 -12.54 -12.54 -10.40
N ILE A 137 -11.54 -11.72 -10.05
CA ILE A 137 -10.12 -12.12 -10.09
C ILE A 137 -9.85 -13.24 -9.08
N LEU A 138 -10.42 -13.18 -7.88
CA LEU A 138 -10.25 -14.19 -6.84
C LEU A 138 -10.91 -15.52 -7.19
N HIS A 139 -12.13 -15.49 -7.77
CA HIS A 139 -12.76 -16.71 -8.30
C HIS A 139 -11.89 -17.36 -9.38
N LYS A 140 -11.44 -16.60 -10.39
CA LYS A 140 -10.54 -17.12 -11.44
C LYS A 140 -9.25 -17.72 -10.88
N HIS A 141 -8.70 -17.10 -9.83
CA HIS A 141 -7.51 -17.63 -9.16
C HIS A 141 -7.81 -18.96 -8.45
N LEU A 142 -8.91 -19.03 -7.71
CA LEU A 142 -9.33 -20.24 -7.01
C LEU A 142 -9.61 -21.39 -7.98
N ASP A 143 -10.28 -21.11 -9.10
CA ASP A 143 -10.57 -22.12 -10.13
C ASP A 143 -9.28 -22.66 -10.78
N ALA A 144 -8.32 -21.77 -11.05
CA ALA A 144 -7.07 -22.15 -11.72
C ALA A 144 -6.07 -22.85 -10.78
N PHE A 145 -6.06 -22.49 -9.50
CA PHE A 145 -4.94 -22.79 -8.61
C PHE A 145 -5.32 -23.44 -7.28
N GLY A 146 -6.60 -23.41 -6.91
CA GLY A 146 -7.09 -23.86 -5.61
C GLY A 146 -6.46 -23.10 -4.44
N THR A 147 -6.31 -23.79 -3.33
CA THR A 147 -5.65 -23.29 -2.12
C THR A 147 -4.55 -24.23 -1.67
N ALA A 148 -3.63 -23.73 -0.83
CA ALA A 148 -2.78 -24.60 -0.04
C ALA A 148 -3.60 -25.42 0.98
N ARG A 149 -2.98 -26.45 1.56
CA ARG A 149 -3.59 -27.28 2.62
C ARG A 149 -4.03 -26.47 3.84
N ASP A 150 -3.33 -25.37 4.13
CA ASP A 150 -3.64 -24.46 5.23
C ASP A 150 -4.64 -23.34 4.83
N GLY A 151 -5.23 -23.44 3.64
CA GLY A 151 -6.23 -22.51 3.12
C GLY A 151 -5.68 -21.26 2.47
N ARG A 152 -4.35 -21.04 2.44
CA ARG A 152 -3.75 -19.87 1.79
C ARG A 152 -3.99 -19.84 0.29
N LEU A 153 -4.27 -18.65 -0.24
CA LEU A 153 -4.57 -18.44 -1.65
C LEU A 153 -3.32 -18.36 -2.52
N PHE A 154 -2.29 -17.63 -2.08
CA PHE A 154 -1.13 -17.30 -2.92
C PHE A 154 0.10 -18.09 -2.52
N VAL A 155 0.19 -19.30 -3.07
CA VAL A 155 1.33 -20.20 -2.87
C VAL A 155 1.96 -20.59 -4.21
N THR A 156 3.23 -20.98 -4.12
CA THR A 156 3.95 -21.65 -5.21
C THR A 156 3.27 -22.96 -5.58
N SER A 157 3.62 -23.54 -6.73
CA SER A 157 3.10 -24.87 -7.14
C SER A 157 3.38 -25.97 -6.11
N GLY A 158 4.44 -25.83 -5.31
CA GLY A 158 4.76 -26.74 -4.19
C GLY A 158 4.07 -26.38 -2.86
N GLY A 159 3.11 -25.45 -2.84
CA GLY A 159 2.36 -25.08 -1.64
C GLY A 159 3.09 -24.17 -0.65
N ARG A 160 4.31 -23.72 -0.96
CA ARG A 160 5.07 -22.77 -0.12
C ARG A 160 4.72 -21.32 -0.42
N SER A 161 4.89 -20.43 0.55
CA SER A 161 4.84 -18.98 0.34
C SER A 161 5.84 -18.50 -0.69
N PHE A 162 5.49 -17.45 -1.41
CA PHE A 162 6.45 -16.67 -2.20
C PHE A 162 7.39 -15.88 -1.27
N SER A 163 8.68 -15.84 -1.60
CA SER A 163 9.63 -14.96 -0.92
C SER A 163 9.41 -13.50 -1.32
N GLY A 164 9.93 -12.58 -0.49
CA GLY A 164 10.04 -11.14 -0.79
C GLY A 164 10.57 -10.87 -2.21
N SER A 165 11.73 -11.47 -2.48
CA SER A 165 12.40 -11.37 -3.77
C SER A 165 11.59 -11.95 -4.92
N ALA A 166 10.81 -13.01 -4.71
CA ALA A 166 10.11 -13.70 -5.79
C ALA A 166 9.02 -12.84 -6.43
N TYR A 167 8.12 -12.25 -5.64
CA TYR A 167 7.11 -11.37 -6.23
C TYR A 167 7.71 -10.02 -6.64
N ALA A 168 8.78 -9.53 -6.00
CA ALA A 168 9.46 -8.30 -6.43
C ALA A 168 10.06 -8.45 -7.83
N GLN A 169 10.66 -9.60 -8.13
CA GLN A 169 11.16 -9.91 -9.48
C GLN A 169 10.02 -10.01 -10.51
N VAL A 170 8.91 -10.64 -10.14
CA VAL A 170 7.72 -10.69 -11.02
C VAL A 170 7.19 -9.29 -11.30
N TRP A 171 7.12 -8.45 -10.28
CA TRP A 171 6.68 -7.06 -10.42
C TRP A 171 7.58 -6.25 -11.35
N LYS A 172 8.90 -6.35 -11.17
CA LYS A 172 9.88 -5.67 -12.03
C LYS A 172 9.70 -6.06 -13.50
N GLN A 173 9.52 -7.34 -13.79
CA GLN A 173 9.26 -7.82 -15.15
C GLN A 173 7.91 -7.34 -15.70
N ALA A 174 6.86 -7.34 -14.88
CA ALA A 174 5.55 -6.83 -15.28
C ALA A 174 5.59 -5.34 -15.62
N ARG A 175 6.35 -4.52 -14.85
CA ARG A 175 6.56 -3.10 -15.17
C ARG A 175 7.19 -2.93 -16.55
N ALA A 176 8.24 -3.70 -16.86
CA ALA A 176 8.91 -3.64 -18.16
C ALA A 176 8.02 -4.06 -19.34
N LEU A 177 6.98 -4.87 -19.08
CA LEU A 177 5.99 -5.29 -20.08
C LEU A 177 4.84 -4.30 -20.25
N ALA A 178 4.43 -3.61 -19.17
CA ALA A 178 3.24 -2.76 -19.17
C ALA A 178 3.51 -1.28 -19.41
N LEU A 179 4.70 -0.79 -19.04
CA LEU A 179 5.01 0.64 -18.99
C LEU A 179 5.99 1.03 -20.11
N THR A 180 5.97 2.30 -20.51
CA THR A 180 7.00 2.84 -21.41
C THR A 180 8.37 2.85 -20.74
N PRO A 181 9.49 2.87 -21.48
CA PRO A 181 10.83 2.96 -20.89
C PRO A 181 10.97 4.11 -19.88
N ASP A 182 10.50 5.31 -20.24
CA ASP A 182 10.53 6.47 -19.34
C ASP A 182 9.71 6.26 -18.05
N GLN A 183 8.57 5.57 -18.14
CA GLN A 183 7.76 5.23 -16.98
C GLN A 183 8.41 4.16 -16.10
N VAL A 184 9.11 3.19 -16.71
CA VAL A 184 9.88 2.17 -15.97
C VAL A 184 11.01 2.83 -15.17
N ASP A 185 11.69 3.81 -15.75
CA ASP A 185 12.77 4.56 -15.11
C ASP A 185 12.26 5.60 -14.09
N SER A 186 10.97 5.95 -14.18
CA SER A 186 10.30 6.79 -13.19
C SER A 186 9.95 6.02 -11.89
N PRO A 187 9.59 6.75 -10.81
CA PRO A 187 9.07 6.15 -9.58
C PRO A 187 7.71 5.44 -9.72
N LEU A 188 7.04 5.52 -10.87
CA LEU A 188 5.69 5.01 -11.08
C LEU A 188 5.59 3.51 -10.79
N ALA A 189 4.83 3.16 -9.76
CA ALA A 189 4.67 1.79 -9.29
C ALA A 189 5.98 1.02 -9.13
N ALA A 190 7.07 1.69 -8.72
CA ALA A 190 8.40 1.09 -8.61
C ALA A 190 8.39 -0.17 -7.72
N ARG A 191 7.57 -0.17 -6.67
CA ARG A 191 7.42 -1.28 -5.72
C ARG A 191 6.00 -1.81 -5.75
N PRO A 192 5.80 -3.11 -5.44
CA PRO A 192 4.45 -3.65 -5.21
C PRO A 192 3.66 -2.88 -4.15
N TYR A 193 4.33 -2.39 -3.11
CA TYR A 193 3.70 -1.62 -2.03
C TYR A 193 3.01 -0.34 -2.54
N ASP A 194 3.47 0.22 -3.66
CA ASP A 194 2.87 1.41 -4.26
C ASP A 194 1.44 1.14 -4.77
N LEU A 195 1.05 -0.12 -5.00
CA LEU A 195 -0.35 -0.48 -5.29
C LEU A 195 -1.30 -0.16 -4.13
N ARG A 196 -0.84 -0.33 -2.89
CA ARG A 196 -1.61 0.06 -1.70
C ARG A 196 -1.73 1.58 -1.62
N HIS A 197 -0.66 2.31 -1.96
CA HIS A 197 -0.73 3.77 -2.05
C HIS A 197 -1.70 4.22 -3.14
N ALA A 198 -1.74 3.53 -4.28
CA ALA A 198 -2.69 3.79 -5.35
C ALA A 198 -4.14 3.49 -4.94
N ALA A 199 -4.38 2.38 -4.24
CA ALA A 199 -5.68 1.99 -3.71
C ALA A 199 -6.28 3.10 -2.81
N VAL A 200 -5.52 3.51 -1.80
CA VAL A 200 -5.96 4.48 -0.82
C VAL A 200 -6.12 5.87 -1.44
N SER A 201 -5.19 6.27 -2.32
CA SER A 201 -5.31 7.51 -3.08
C SER A 201 -6.58 7.53 -3.94
N LEU A 202 -6.91 6.40 -4.59
CA LEU A 202 -8.13 6.27 -5.39
C LEU A 202 -9.38 6.44 -4.53
N TRP A 203 -9.46 5.76 -3.38
CA TRP A 203 -10.63 5.87 -2.49
C TRP A 203 -10.85 7.30 -2.02
N LEU A 204 -9.77 7.96 -1.57
CA LEU A 204 -9.84 9.36 -1.14
C LEU A 204 -10.30 10.24 -2.29
N ASN A 205 -9.75 10.09 -3.50
CA ASN A 205 -10.12 10.89 -4.67
C ASN A 205 -11.51 10.59 -5.24
N ALA A 206 -12.04 9.40 -5.02
CA ALA A 206 -13.46 9.09 -5.25
C ALA A 206 -14.36 9.69 -4.15
N GLY A 207 -13.76 10.33 -3.14
CA GLY A 207 -14.42 11.00 -2.04
C GLY A 207 -14.98 10.07 -0.97
N VAL A 208 -14.37 8.88 -0.79
CA VAL A 208 -14.57 8.06 0.40
C VAL A 208 -14.06 8.82 1.61
N HIS A 209 -14.85 8.85 2.69
CA HIS A 209 -14.48 9.54 3.92
C HIS A 209 -13.18 8.98 4.51
N ALA A 210 -12.30 9.86 4.99
CA ALA A 210 -10.99 9.47 5.49
C ALA A 210 -11.04 8.43 6.63
N PRO A 211 -11.99 8.47 7.59
CA PRO A 211 -12.12 7.41 8.60
C PRO A 211 -12.42 6.03 8.01
N GLU A 212 -13.34 5.94 7.05
CA GLU A 212 -13.69 4.70 6.34
C GLU A 212 -12.48 4.16 5.57
N ALA A 213 -11.78 5.03 4.82
CA ALA A 213 -10.56 4.63 4.12
C ALA A 213 -9.47 4.17 5.09
N ALA A 214 -9.36 4.80 6.26
CA ALA A 214 -8.38 4.45 7.29
C ALA A 214 -8.69 3.09 7.92
N GLU A 215 -9.97 2.83 8.22
CA GLU A 215 -10.41 1.54 8.71
C GLU A 215 -10.09 0.42 7.71
N ARG A 216 -10.49 0.56 6.44
CA ARG A 216 -10.18 -0.42 5.38
C ARG A 216 -8.68 -0.66 5.24
N ALA A 217 -7.90 0.42 5.20
CA ALA A 217 -6.45 0.33 5.10
C ALA A 217 -5.81 -0.26 6.37
N GLY A 218 -6.44 -0.17 7.54
CA GLY A 218 -5.81 -0.49 8.82
C GLY A 218 -4.78 0.57 9.23
N HIS A 219 -5.12 1.84 9.02
CA HIS A 219 -4.38 3.01 9.48
C HIS A 219 -5.14 3.72 10.62
N GLY A 220 -4.41 4.47 11.45
CA GLY A 220 -5.02 5.57 12.20
C GLY A 220 -5.45 6.69 11.25
N VAL A 221 -6.49 7.43 11.62
CA VAL A 221 -6.99 8.57 10.80
C VAL A 221 -5.92 9.67 10.69
N ASP A 222 -5.14 9.88 11.74
CA ASP A 222 -3.99 10.78 11.75
C ASP A 222 -2.92 10.38 10.72
N VAL A 223 -2.65 9.08 10.59
CA VAL A 223 -1.75 8.53 9.57
C VAL A 223 -2.34 8.79 8.18
N MET A 224 -3.64 8.55 7.98
CA MET A 224 -4.30 8.77 6.70
C MET A 224 -4.15 10.23 6.23
N LEU A 225 -4.49 11.19 7.10
CA LEU A 225 -4.39 12.61 6.78
C LEU A 225 -2.95 13.05 6.54
N ARG A 226 -1.99 12.58 7.36
CA ARG A 226 -0.58 12.93 7.20
C ARG A 226 0.06 12.35 5.94
N VAL A 227 -0.25 11.09 5.62
CA VAL A 227 0.37 10.32 4.54
C VAL A 227 -0.25 10.65 3.19
N TYR A 228 -1.56 10.90 3.12
CA TYR A 228 -2.29 11.08 1.87
C TYR A 228 -2.81 12.49 1.62
N ALA A 229 -2.50 13.48 2.47
CA ALA A 229 -2.90 14.88 2.24
C ALA A 229 -2.57 15.39 0.83
N LYS A 230 -1.39 15.02 0.29
CA LYS A 230 -0.96 15.44 -1.04
C LYS A 230 -1.74 14.77 -2.18
N CYS A 231 -2.45 13.68 -1.89
CA CYS A 231 -3.23 12.94 -2.88
C CYS A 231 -4.64 13.51 -3.04
N ILE A 232 -5.14 14.31 -2.09
CA ILE A 232 -6.46 14.98 -2.08
C ILE A 232 -6.41 16.29 -2.90
N ASP A 233 -5.67 16.30 -4.00
CA ASP A 233 -5.50 17.48 -4.84
C ASP A 233 -6.46 17.39 -6.04
N GLY A 234 -7.23 18.45 -6.29
CA GLY A 234 -8.33 18.46 -7.27
C GLY A 234 -9.73 18.17 -6.71
N GLN A 235 -9.89 18.03 -5.39
CA GLN A 235 -11.20 17.83 -4.76
C GLN A 235 -11.97 19.12 -4.47
N ARG A 236 -11.43 20.29 -4.78
CA ARG A 236 -12.14 21.54 -4.50
C ARG A 236 -13.48 21.59 -5.22
N ASP A 237 -13.49 21.27 -6.50
CA ASP A 237 -14.72 21.33 -7.31
C ASP A 237 -15.69 20.20 -6.95
N VAL A 238 -15.17 19.00 -6.67
CA VAL A 238 -15.99 17.86 -6.19
C VAL A 238 -16.59 18.13 -4.81
N ALA A 239 -15.82 18.74 -3.91
CA ALA A 239 -16.30 19.12 -2.58
C ALA A 239 -17.33 20.24 -2.67
N ASN A 240 -17.09 21.25 -3.51
CA ASN A 240 -18.06 22.32 -3.77
C ASN A 240 -19.37 21.75 -4.32
N GLN A 241 -19.31 20.86 -5.32
CA GLN A 241 -20.51 20.22 -5.87
C GLN A 241 -21.29 19.45 -4.80
N ARG A 242 -20.61 18.68 -3.95
CA ARG A 242 -21.26 17.97 -2.83
C ARG A 242 -21.91 18.91 -1.82
N ILE A 243 -21.30 20.07 -1.56
CA ILE A 243 -21.86 21.10 -0.68
C ILE A 243 -23.10 21.72 -1.34
N GLU A 244 -23.02 22.05 -2.64
CA GLU A 244 -24.15 22.57 -3.42
C GLU A 244 -25.32 21.58 -3.42
N ASP A 245 -25.07 20.30 -3.70
CA ASP A 245 -26.09 19.24 -3.69
C ASP A 245 -26.75 19.12 -2.31
N ALA A 246 -25.98 19.23 -1.22
CA ALA A 246 -26.50 19.13 0.15
C ALA A 246 -27.26 20.39 0.59
N LEU A 247 -26.89 21.57 0.10
CA LEU A 247 -27.62 22.82 0.38
C LEU A 247 -28.91 22.94 -0.46
N ALA A 248 -28.98 22.22 -1.59
CA ALA A 248 -30.14 22.17 -2.45
C ALA A 248 -31.17 21.08 -2.07
N ALA A 249 -30.82 20.19 -1.13
CA ALA A 249 -31.68 19.12 -0.59
C ALA A 249 -32.49 19.58 0.62
#